data_AF-A0ABD0QNL0-F1
#
_entry.id   AF-A0ABD0QNL0-F1
#
_cell.length_a   1.000
_cell.length_b   1.000
_cell.length_c   1.000
_cell.angle_alpha   90.00
_cell.angle_beta   90.00
_cell.angle_gamma   90.00
#
_symmetry.space_group_name_H-M   'P 1'
#
loop_
_entity.id
_entity.type
_entity.pdbx_description
1 polymer ?
#
loop_
_entity_poly.entity_id
_entity_poly.type
_entity_poly.pdbx_seq_one_letter_code
_entity_poly.pdbx_strand_id
1 'polypeptide(L)' 'ILYDNGQSVEVDGKLTQKLITNLQPETQYSFLLTNRGNSAGGLQHRVSTMTAPDILRTKPYLIGKTNSDGMVT' A
#
# COMPACT_ATOMS: atom_id res chain seq x y z
N ILE A 1 -3.09 9.28 9.80
CA ILE A 1 -3.53 7.89 9.64
C ILE A 1 -2.82 7.05 10.69
N LEU A 2 -3.54 6.34 11.56
CA LEU A 2 -2.97 5.31 12.44
C LEU A 2 -3.19 3.94 11.80
N TYR A 3 -2.22 3.05 11.86
CA TYR A 3 -2.38 1.68 11.37
C TYR A 3 -1.53 0.69 12.13
N ASP A 4 -1.88 -0.59 12.02
CA ASP A 4 -1.25 -1.69 12.76
C ASP A 4 -1.27 -1.45 14.30
N ASN A 5 -0.37 -2.08 15.05
CA ASN A 5 -0.11 -1.92 16.48
C ASN A 5 0.38 -0.51 16.90
N GLY A 6 -0.25 0.56 16.39
CA GLY A 6 -0.01 1.94 16.80
C GLY A 6 0.94 2.74 15.90
N GLN A 7 1.28 2.26 14.70
CA GLN A 7 2.04 3.04 13.74
C GLN A 7 1.22 4.24 13.23
N SER A 8 1.89 5.33 12.85
CA SER A 8 1.20 6.51 12.32
C SER A 8 1.93 7.18 11.17
N VAL A 9 1.15 7.71 10.23
CA VAL A 9 1.62 8.52 9.10
C VAL A 9 0.78 9.80 9.04
N GLU A 10 1.46 10.93 8.87
CA GLU A 10 0.83 12.24 8.68
C GLU A 10 0.63 12.55 7.20
N VAL A 11 -0.48 13.21 6.91
CA VAL A 11 -0.88 13.65 5.58
C VAL A 11 -1.12 15.14 5.67
N ASP A 12 -0.48 15.91 4.80
CA ASP A 12 -0.75 17.34 4.66
C ASP A 12 -2.22 17.54 4.27
N GLY A 13 -2.92 18.47 4.91
CA GLY A 13 -4.34 18.75 4.65
C GLY A 13 -4.64 19.20 3.21
N LYS A 14 -3.64 19.61 2.43
CA LYS A 14 -3.78 19.92 1.00
C LYS A 14 -3.71 18.67 0.11
N LEU A 15 -3.22 17.55 0.63
CA LEU A 15 -3.07 16.29 -0.10
C LEU A 15 -4.22 15.34 0.26
N THR A 16 -4.77 14.67 -0.76
CA THR A 16 -5.84 13.69 -0.59
C THR A 16 -5.34 12.25 -0.51
N GLN A 17 -4.05 12.03 -0.73
CA GLN A 17 -3.44 10.70 -0.80
C GLN A 17 -2.06 10.65 -0.15
N LYS A 18 -1.68 9.46 0.32
CA LYS A 18 -0.36 9.16 0.86
C LYS A 18 0.01 7.72 0.56
N LEU A 19 1.20 7.51 0.03
CA LEU A 19 1.76 6.17 -0.16
C LEU A 19 2.28 5.63 1.17
N ILE A 20 1.87 4.41 1.52
CA ILE A 20 2.37 3.64 2.66
C ILE A 20 3.15 2.45 2.08
N THR A 21 4.45 2.38 2.37
CA THR A 21 5.37 1.35 1.88
C THR A 21 5.83 0.43 3.02
N ASN A 22 6.61 -0.60 2.68
CA ASN A 22 7.19 -1.54 3.65
C ASN A 22 6.16 -2.30 4.50
N LEU A 23 4.95 -2.52 3.96
CA LEU A 23 3.96 -3.40 4.55
C LEU A 23 4.28 -4.86 4.23
N GLN A 24 3.88 -5.77 5.11
CA GLN A 24 4.03 -7.19 4.85
C GLN A 24 3.03 -7.64 3.78
N PRO A 25 3.42 -8.49 2.81
CA PRO A 25 2.49 -9.11 1.87
C PRO A 25 1.45 -9.97 2.59
N GLU A 26 0.30 -10.19 1.95
CA GLU A 26 -0.77 -11.07 2.46
C GLU A 26 -1.16 -10.79 3.94
N THR A 27 -1.14 -9.52 4.33
CA THR A 27 -1.34 -9.10 5.73
C THR A 27 -2.48 -8.09 5.81
N GLN A 28 -3.40 -8.30 6.77
CA GLN A 28 -4.51 -7.38 7.02
C GLN A 28 -4.04 -6.19 7.85
N TYR A 29 -4.36 -4.99 7.38
CA TYR A 29 -4.14 -3.74 8.09
C TYR A 29 -5.46 -3.00 8.29
N SER A 30 -5.52 -2.21 9.36
CA SER A 30 -6.61 -1.26 9.59
C SER A 30 -6.04 0.15 9.68
N PHE A 31 -6.63 1.08 8.96
CA PHE A 31 -6.21 2.47 8.86
C PHE A 31 -7.27 3.37 9.50
N LEU A 32 -6.88 4.15 10.50
CA LEU A 32 -7.70 5.18 11.11
C LEU A 32 -7.30 6.55 10.59
N LEU A 33 -8.17 7.18 9.80
CA LEU A 33 -8.06 8.58 9.42
C LEU A 33 -8.61 9.45 10.57
N THR A 34 -7.80 10.38 11.06
CA THR A 34 -8.19 11.36 12.09
C THR A 34 -7.73 12.75 11.67
N ASN A 35 -8.53 13.77 11.99
CA ASN A 35 -8.09 15.16 11.89
C ASN A 35 -7.46 15.59 13.22
N ARG A 36 -6.14 15.82 13.25
CA ARG A 36 -5.44 16.36 14.44
C ARG A 36 -5.56 17.89 14.40
N GLY A 37 -6.31 18.46 15.34
CA GLY A 37 -6.45 19.92 15.48
C GLY A 37 -7.86 20.43 15.77
N ASN A 38 -8.86 19.55 15.79
CA ASN A 38 -10.23 19.97 16.09
C ASN A 38 -10.66 19.52 17.51
N SER A 39 -10.85 20.48 18.42
CA SER A 39 -11.32 20.25 19.80
C SER A 39 -12.80 19.82 19.89
N ALA A 40 -13.55 19.81 18.78
CA ALA A 40 -14.98 19.51 18.74
C ALA A 40 -15.33 18.07 18.30
N GLY A 41 -14.38 17.13 18.35
CA GLY A 41 -14.63 15.73 17.94
C GLY A 41 -14.53 15.54 16.43
N GLY A 42 -13.33 15.75 15.89
CA GLY A 42 -13.05 15.69 14.45
C GLY A 42 -13.33 14.33 13.78
N LEU A 43 -13.36 14.37 12.44
CA LEU A 43 -13.54 13.19 11.57
C LEU A 43 -12.68 12.02 12.02
N GLN A 44 -13.32 10.89 12.30
CA GLN A 44 -12.69 9.59 12.51
C GLN A 44 -13.29 8.61 11.51
N HIS A 45 -12.45 7.99 10.69
CA HIS A 45 -12.89 6.96 9.75
C HIS A 45 -11.90 5.80 9.75
N ARG A 46 -12.41 4.57 9.88
CA ARG A 46 -11.59 3.35 9.88
C ARG A 46 -11.86 2.52 8.64
N VAL A 47 -10.81 2.13 7.95
CA VAL A 47 -10.85 1.23 6.79
C VAL A 47 -9.93 0.06 7.04
N SER A 48 -10.37 -1.16 6.75
CA SER A 48 -9.53 -2.35 6.80
C SER A 48 -9.34 -2.90 5.40
N THR A 49 -8.13 -3.34 5.09
CA THR A 49 -7.76 -3.93 3.79
C THR A 49 -6.62 -4.91 3.97
N MET A 50 -6.44 -5.82 3.01
CA MET A 50 -5.34 -6.76 2.96
C MET A 50 -4.35 -6.36 1.87
N THR A 51 -3.05 -6.46 2.15
CA THR A 51 -2.02 -6.27 1.13
C THR A 51 -2.05 -7.41 0.12
N ALA A 52 -1.61 -7.11 -1.11
CA ALA A 52 -1.50 -8.13 -2.14
C ALA A 52 -0.52 -9.24 -1.72
N PRO A 53 -0.70 -10.47 -2.24
CA PRO A 53 0.29 -11.53 -2.10
C PRO A 53 1.63 -11.17 -2.76
N ASP A 54 2.70 -11.81 -2.30
CA ASP A 54 4.07 -11.63 -2.82
C ASP A 54 4.26 -12.34 -4.17
N ILE A 55 3.62 -11.82 -5.22
CA ILE A 55 3.64 -12.41 -6.57
C ILE A 55 4.86 -11.94 -7.38
N LEU A 56 5.33 -10.72 -7.14
CA LEU A 56 6.39 -10.09 -7.94
C LEU A 56 7.73 -10.07 -7.19
N ARG A 57 8.19 -11.25 -6.73
CA ARG A 57 9.49 -11.42 -6.07
C ARG A 57 10.68 -10.91 -6.89
N THR A 58 10.53 -10.85 -8.20
CA THR A 58 11.54 -10.30 -9.11
C THR A 58 10.89 -9.34 -10.09
N LYS A 59 11.65 -8.32 -10.51
CA LYS A 59 11.22 -7.42 -11.58
C LYS A 59 10.94 -8.27 -12.83
N PRO A 60 9.77 -8.14 -13.46
CA PRO A 60 9.51 -8.81 -14.73
C PRO A 60 10.61 -8.46 -15.73
N TYR A 61 11.21 -9.47 -16.33
CA TYR A 61 12.17 -9.28 -17.41
C TYR A 61 11.53 -9.70 -18.73
N LEU A 62 11.93 -9.02 -19.80
CA LEU A 62 11.48 -9.36 -21.14
C LEU A 62 12.13 -10.69 -21.52
N ILE A 63 11.33 -11.72 -21.77
CA ILE A 63 11.83 -12.92 -22.44
C ILE A 63 11.99 -12.57 -23.93
N GLY A 64 13.15 -12.89 -24.51
CA GLY A 64 13.44 -12.67 -25.93
C GLY A 64 12.37 -13.31 -26.82
N LYS A 65 12.21 -12.77 -28.04
CA LYS A 65 11.29 -13.38 -29.02
C LYS A 65 11.79 -14.79 -29.34
N THR A 66 10.86 -15.73 -29.38
CA THR A 66 11.15 -17.08 -29.86
C THR A 66 11.50 -17.02 -31.35
N ASN A 67 12.58 -17.70 -31.74
CA ASN A 67 12.88 -17.95 -33.15
C ASN A 67 11.84 -18.94 -33.74
N SER A 68 11.87 -19.17 -35.06
CA SER A 68 10.90 -20.03 -35.76
C SER A 68 10.78 -21.44 -35.17
N ASP A 69 11.83 -21.89 -34.50
CA ASP A 69 11.96 -23.24 -33.94
C ASP A 69 11.50 -23.30 -32.48
N GLY A 70 10.96 -22.20 -31.93
CA GLY A 70 10.40 -22.13 -30.59
C GLY A 70 11.44 -22.00 -29.47
N MET A 71 12.69 -21.68 -29.80
CA MET A 71 13.75 -21.39 -28.83
C MET A 71 13.89 -19.89 -28.55
N VAL A 72 14.14 -19.55 -27.29
CA VAL A 72 14.42 -18.16 -26.88
C VAL A 72 15.88 -17.86 -27.22
N THR A 73 16.13 -16.84 -28.05
CA THR A 73 17.46 -16.24 -28.28
C THR A 73 17.66 -15.00 -27.42
#